data_AF-A0A3M4VNA0-F1
#
_entry.id   AF-A0A3M4VNA0-F1
#
_cell.length_a   1.000
_cell.length_b   1.000
_cell.length_c   1.000
_cell.angle_alpha   90.00
_cell.angle_beta   90.00
_cell.angle_gamma   90.00
#
_symmetry.space_group_name_H-M   'P 1'
#
loop_
_entity.id
_entity.type
_entity.pdbx_description
1 polymer ?
#
loop_
_entity_poly.entity_id
_entity_poly.type
_entity_poly.pdbx_seq_one_letter_code
_entity_poly.pdbx_strand_id
1 'polypeptide(L)'
;MENFFEGMNTSLDPLAAMDMKALPGAPLQAGYGIDHAPVDSESLLLPALIDCPFAEPCQGESQTLTGDFWKAFGDALGINIDHLEPSARQVLALNTARLFRHCISGIKDNLRTRRELKSELQLAPEGMGPIERATDVSAAVDGVLNGKFPVSSLVQDFRALQAHQVAMLDASRTMARLTLEQFSPQQLTWKFEQDGGLSLLQTAGKRWRAYVRHYHSLEQEGEWEKRLLVSNFAHAYEEQIRLINTLYLDTQG
;
A
#
# COMPACT_ATOMS: atom_id res chain seq x y z
N MET A 1 27.45 24.56 -34.35
CA MET A 1 26.85 25.59 -33.50
C MET A 1 25.96 24.88 -32.49
N GLU A 2 26.55 24.24 -31.48
CA GLU A 2 27.21 24.81 -30.29
C GLU A 2 26.26 24.94 -29.11
N ASN A 3 26.58 24.12 -28.11
CA ASN A 3 26.40 24.25 -26.67
C ASN A 3 25.98 25.63 -26.15
N PHE A 4 24.94 25.65 -25.31
CA PHE A 4 24.69 26.72 -24.35
C PHE A 4 23.86 26.19 -23.18
N PHE A 5 24.49 25.58 -22.18
CA PHE A 5 24.77 26.22 -20.88
C PHE A 5 25.15 25.20 -19.81
N GLU A 6 26.31 25.48 -19.25
CA GLU A 6 27.01 24.82 -18.16
C GLU A 6 26.62 25.49 -16.84
N GLY A 7 26.69 24.74 -15.72
CA GLY A 7 26.94 25.32 -14.41
C GLY A 7 25.90 25.02 -13.32
N MET A 8 26.18 24.01 -12.49
CA MET A 8 26.60 24.23 -11.08
C MET A 8 26.92 22.91 -10.37
N ASN A 9 28.23 22.72 -10.13
CA ASN A 9 28.90 22.05 -9.01
C ASN A 9 28.01 21.60 -7.82
N THR A 10 28.22 20.37 -7.34
CA THR A 10 29.08 20.10 -6.16
C THR A 10 29.43 18.61 -6.02
N SER A 11 30.74 18.38 -5.95
CA SER A 11 31.44 17.17 -5.52
C SER A 11 31.32 16.96 -4.01
N LEU A 12 31.22 15.71 -3.57
CA LEU A 12 31.95 15.14 -2.41
C LEU A 12 31.55 13.66 -2.23
N ASP A 13 32.45 12.76 -2.64
CA ASP A 13 32.38 11.31 -2.44
C ASP A 13 33.55 10.91 -1.52
N PRO A 14 33.32 10.55 -0.24
CA PRO A 14 34.41 10.23 0.67
C PRO A 14 34.33 8.75 1.10
N LEU A 15 34.92 7.83 0.32
CA LEU A 15 35.26 6.48 0.80
C LEU A 15 36.23 5.78 -0.18
N ALA A 16 37.43 6.35 -0.33
CA ALA A 16 38.54 5.66 -0.99
C ALA A 16 39.88 6.13 -0.43
N ALA A 17 40.30 5.57 0.70
CA ALA A 17 41.71 5.35 1.03
C ALA A 17 41.82 4.61 2.36
N MET A 18 42.23 3.34 2.32
CA MET A 18 43.47 2.86 2.94
C MET A 18 43.40 1.34 3.11
N ASP A 19 44.16 0.67 2.25
CA ASP A 19 44.60 -0.71 2.40
C ASP A 19 46.13 -0.64 2.56
N MET A 20 46.69 -1.17 3.66
CA MET A 20 47.97 -1.90 3.62
C MET A 20 48.33 -2.60 4.95
N LYS A 21 48.54 -3.92 4.82
CA LYS A 21 49.20 -4.91 5.70
C LYS A 21 50.50 -4.46 6.41
N ALA A 22 50.76 -5.01 7.61
CA ALA A 22 51.80 -6.03 7.91
C ALA A 22 52.14 -6.19 9.43
N LEU A 23 52.28 -7.44 9.91
CA LEU A 23 52.93 -7.92 11.18
C LEU A 23 54.47 -8.10 10.92
N PRO A 24 55.42 -8.49 11.83
CA PRO A 24 55.39 -8.89 13.27
C PRO A 24 56.63 -8.51 14.19
N GLY A 25 56.57 -8.82 15.51
CA GLY A 25 57.66 -9.48 16.30
C GLY A 25 58.66 -8.72 17.22
N ALA A 26 58.47 -8.84 18.56
CA ALA A 26 59.45 -8.97 19.70
C ALA A 26 60.46 -7.83 20.08
N PRO A 27 61.25 -7.92 21.19
CA PRO A 27 60.89 -7.76 22.62
C PRO A 27 61.79 -6.77 23.46
N LEU A 28 61.35 -6.49 24.71
CA LEU A 28 62.03 -6.14 26.00
C LEU A 28 63.30 -5.25 26.07
N GLN A 29 63.23 -4.11 26.81
CA GLN A 29 63.95 -3.81 28.08
C GLN A 29 64.09 -2.30 28.35
N ALA A 30 63.72 -1.88 29.57
CA ALA A 30 64.32 -0.83 30.40
C ALA A 30 63.42 -0.73 31.65
N GLY A 31 63.87 -0.74 32.89
CA GLY A 31 65.05 -0.09 33.46
C GLY A 31 64.53 0.68 34.67
N TYR A 32 64.89 0.22 35.86
CA TYR A 32 64.32 0.58 37.16
C TYR A 32 64.45 2.06 37.54
N GLY A 33 63.42 2.55 38.23
CA GLY A 33 63.59 3.31 39.47
C GLY A 33 63.11 4.76 39.42
N ILE A 34 61.92 5.03 39.98
CA ILE A 34 61.64 6.27 40.73
C ILE A 34 60.69 5.95 41.89
N ASP A 35 61.22 6.25 43.08
CA ASP A 35 60.62 6.64 44.35
C ASP A 35 59.09 6.86 44.39
N HIS A 36 58.38 6.04 45.17
CA HIS A 36 56.95 6.21 45.42
C HIS A 36 56.72 6.86 46.79
N ALA A 37 56.21 8.10 46.79
CA ALA A 37 55.56 8.68 47.95
C ALA A 37 54.33 7.84 48.33
N PRO A 38 54.02 7.66 49.64
CA PRO A 38 52.89 6.84 50.04
C PRO A 38 51.58 7.55 49.68
N VAL A 39 50.84 6.99 48.73
CA VAL A 39 49.46 7.37 48.46
C VAL A 39 48.59 6.77 49.55
N ASP A 40 47.94 7.64 50.32
CA ASP A 40 46.92 7.26 51.31
C ASP A 40 45.83 6.48 50.58
N SER A 41 45.81 5.18 50.83
CA SER A 41 44.96 4.23 50.14
C SER A 41 43.68 4.09 50.96
N GLU A 42 42.72 4.98 50.71
CA GLU A 42 41.36 4.81 51.22
C GLU A 42 40.81 3.49 50.66
N SER A 43 40.64 2.52 51.55
CA SER A 43 40.14 1.19 51.25
C SER A 43 38.65 1.27 51.00
N LEU A 44 38.25 1.33 49.72
CA LEU A 44 36.88 1.07 49.34
C LEU A 44 36.58 -0.40 49.66
N LEU A 45 35.68 -0.63 50.61
CA LEU A 45 35.11 -1.96 50.86
C LEU A 45 34.33 -2.36 49.60
N LEU A 46 34.97 -3.15 48.74
CA LEU A 46 34.30 -3.78 47.61
C LEU A 46 33.29 -4.80 48.17
N PRO A 47 32.02 -4.77 47.74
CA PRO A 47 31.06 -5.81 48.10
C PRO A 47 31.60 -7.18 47.68
N ALA A 48 31.64 -8.13 48.61
CA ALA A 48 32.00 -9.51 48.30
C ALA A 48 30.96 -10.10 47.34
N LEU A 49 31.42 -10.71 46.25
CA LEU A 49 30.61 -11.56 45.39
C LEU A 49 30.09 -12.71 46.25
N ILE A 50 28.77 -12.72 46.49
CA ILE A 50 28.07 -13.88 47.04
C ILE A 50 28.12 -14.94 45.95
N ASP A 51 28.76 -16.08 46.24
CA ASP A 51 28.67 -17.25 45.38
C ASP A 51 27.19 -17.62 45.27
N CYS A 52 26.60 -17.36 44.11
CA CYS A 52 25.27 -17.86 43.79
C CYS A 52 25.36 -19.39 43.84
N PRO A 53 24.46 -20.09 44.57
CA PRO A 53 24.38 -21.53 44.44
C PRO A 53 24.16 -21.83 42.95
N PHE A 54 25.00 -22.70 42.41
CA PHE A 54 25.00 -23.12 41.02
C PHE A 54 23.56 -23.36 40.58
N ALA A 55 23.03 -22.45 39.75
CA ALA A 55 21.74 -22.69 39.12
C ALA A 55 21.94 -23.95 38.30
N GLU A 56 21.27 -25.04 38.68
CA GLU A 56 21.12 -26.19 37.80
C GLU A 56 20.72 -25.64 36.43
N PRO A 57 21.33 -26.12 35.33
CA PRO A 57 20.94 -25.68 34.01
C PRO A 57 19.43 -25.88 33.95
N CYS A 58 18.69 -24.78 33.83
CA CYS A 58 17.26 -24.81 33.59
C CYS A 58 17.12 -25.59 32.30
N GLN A 59 16.85 -26.90 32.41
CA GLN A 59 16.31 -27.68 31.33
C GLN A 59 14.93 -27.11 31.12
N GLY A 60 14.86 -26.02 30.35
CA GLY A 60 13.63 -25.65 29.69
C GLY A 60 13.27 -26.86 28.87
N GLU A 61 12.34 -27.67 29.38
CA GLU A 61 11.65 -28.66 28.59
C GLU A 61 11.22 -27.93 27.32
N SER A 62 11.84 -28.28 26.20
CA SER A 62 11.36 -27.85 24.90
C SER A 62 9.98 -28.48 24.79
N GLN A 63 8.95 -27.73 25.20
CA GLN A 63 7.56 -28.13 25.11
C GLN A 63 7.34 -28.40 23.62
N THR A 64 7.40 -29.68 23.27
CA THR A 64 7.13 -30.14 21.93
C THR A 64 5.66 -29.83 21.75
N LEU A 65 5.34 -28.81 20.93
CA LEU A 65 3.96 -28.51 20.54
C LEU A 65 3.28 -29.84 20.26
N THR A 66 2.28 -30.18 21.06
CA THR A 66 1.64 -31.50 21.10
C THR A 66 1.24 -31.90 19.69
N GLY A 67 1.29 -33.19 19.33
CA GLY A 67 0.87 -33.66 17.99
C GLY A 67 -0.50 -33.12 17.56
N ASP A 68 -1.38 -32.89 18.53
CA ASP A 68 -2.71 -32.28 18.38
C ASP A 68 -2.68 -30.86 17.80
N PHE A 69 -1.69 -30.03 18.16
CA PHE A 69 -1.54 -28.68 17.60
C PHE A 69 -1.25 -28.73 16.11
N TRP A 70 -0.29 -29.57 15.68
CA TRP A 70 0.09 -29.65 14.28
C TRP A 70 -1.03 -30.21 13.41
N LYS A 71 -1.78 -31.17 13.93
CA LYS A 71 -2.99 -31.65 13.26
C LYS A 71 -4.02 -30.53 13.08
N ALA A 72 -4.35 -29.81 14.16
CA ALA A 72 -5.28 -28.67 14.10
C ALA A 72 -4.79 -27.54 13.19
N PHE A 73 -3.49 -27.26 13.17
CA PHE A 73 -2.88 -26.26 12.28
C PHE A 73 -2.99 -26.66 10.80
N GLY A 74 -2.70 -27.94 10.48
CA GLY A 74 -2.90 -28.49 9.14
C GLY A 74 -4.36 -28.41 8.69
N ASP A 75 -5.28 -28.83 9.57
CA ASP A 75 -6.73 -28.77 9.32
C ASP A 75 -7.19 -27.31 9.06
N ALA A 76 -6.70 -26.34 9.84
CA ALA A 76 -7.02 -24.93 9.65
C ALA A 76 -6.47 -24.35 8.32
N LEU A 77 -5.31 -24.84 7.85
CA LEU A 77 -4.77 -24.49 6.54
C LEU A 77 -5.43 -25.27 5.38
N GLY A 78 -6.17 -26.34 5.68
CA GLY A 78 -6.76 -27.23 4.68
C GLY A 78 -5.73 -28.14 3.99
N ILE A 79 -4.59 -28.42 4.64
CA ILE A 79 -3.53 -29.28 4.10
C ILE A 79 -3.11 -30.34 5.13
N ASN A 80 -2.83 -31.55 4.66
CA ASN A 80 -2.26 -32.60 5.52
C ASN A 80 -0.77 -32.31 5.74
N ILE A 81 -0.32 -32.22 6.99
CA ILE A 81 1.09 -31.99 7.36
C ILE A 81 1.68 -33.10 8.24
N ASP A 82 0.97 -34.21 8.43
CA ASP A 82 1.39 -35.32 9.30
C ASP A 82 2.64 -36.02 8.76
N HIS A 83 2.83 -35.99 7.44
CA HIS A 83 4.00 -36.55 6.76
C HIS A 83 5.27 -35.71 6.89
N LEU A 84 5.17 -34.46 7.37
CA LEU A 84 6.31 -33.57 7.51
C LEU A 84 7.07 -33.83 8.81
N GLU A 85 8.39 -33.82 8.73
CA GLU A 85 9.27 -33.83 9.89
C GLU A 85 9.07 -32.56 10.77
N PRO A 86 9.34 -32.62 12.09
CA PRO A 86 9.07 -31.50 13.01
C PRO A 86 9.70 -30.16 12.59
N SER A 87 10.93 -30.16 12.07
CA SER A 87 11.61 -28.96 11.59
C SER A 87 10.92 -28.35 10.35
N ALA A 88 10.42 -29.19 9.44
CA ALA A 88 9.68 -28.74 8.27
C ALA A 88 8.33 -28.11 8.64
N ARG A 89 7.65 -28.65 9.66
CA ARG A 89 6.40 -28.06 10.20
C ARG A 89 6.63 -26.67 10.78
N GLN A 90 7.73 -26.46 11.51
CA GLN A 90 8.11 -25.13 12.03
C GLN A 90 8.37 -24.13 10.90
N VAL A 91 9.12 -24.52 9.86
CA VAL A 91 9.36 -23.67 8.69
C VAL A 91 8.05 -23.31 7.99
N LEU A 92 7.15 -24.27 7.81
CA LEU A 92 5.82 -24.04 7.24
C LEU A 92 5.01 -23.02 8.05
N ALA A 93 4.99 -23.15 9.38
CA ALA A 93 4.29 -22.21 10.26
C ALA A 93 4.83 -20.78 10.11
N LEU A 94 6.17 -20.61 10.11
CA LEU A 94 6.80 -19.31 9.92
C LEU A 94 6.51 -18.72 8.53
N ASN A 95 6.55 -19.56 7.48
CA ASN A 95 6.23 -19.12 6.12
C ASN A 95 4.77 -18.69 5.99
N THR A 96 3.85 -19.42 6.62
CA THR A 96 2.43 -19.07 6.69
C THR A 96 2.23 -17.71 7.36
N ALA A 97 2.88 -17.48 8.52
CA ALA A 97 2.79 -16.20 9.22
C ALA A 97 3.36 -15.04 8.39
N ARG A 98 4.48 -15.25 7.70
CA ARG A 98 5.07 -14.26 6.77
C ARG A 98 4.13 -13.96 5.60
N LEU A 99 3.56 -14.98 4.98
CA LEU A 99 2.62 -14.82 3.88
C LEU A 99 1.38 -14.05 4.32
N PHE A 100 0.80 -14.39 5.48
CA PHE A 100 -0.33 -13.66 6.05
C PHE A 100 0.00 -12.18 6.25
N ARG A 101 1.16 -11.86 6.83
CA ARG A 101 1.62 -10.46 6.99
C ARG A 101 1.75 -9.75 5.64
N HIS A 102 2.27 -10.41 4.61
CA HIS A 102 2.34 -9.83 3.26
C HIS A 102 0.96 -9.59 2.65
N CYS A 103 0.00 -10.51 2.85
CA CYS A 103 -1.38 -10.31 2.41
C CYS A 103 -2.02 -9.09 3.08
N ILE A 104 -1.90 -8.95 4.40
CA ILE A 104 -2.42 -7.78 5.13
C ILE A 104 -1.76 -6.48 4.65
N SER A 105 -0.45 -6.48 4.39
CA SER A 105 0.24 -5.34 3.79
C SER A 105 -0.36 -4.98 2.43
N GLY A 106 -0.50 -5.96 1.54
CA GLY A 106 -1.05 -5.74 0.20
C GLY A 106 -2.48 -5.19 0.25
N ILE A 107 -3.32 -5.66 1.18
CA ILE A 107 -4.68 -5.13 1.35
C ILE A 107 -4.65 -3.66 1.77
N LYS A 108 -3.79 -3.30 2.73
CA LYS A 108 -3.64 -1.89 3.15
C LYS A 108 -3.20 -0.99 2.00
N ASP A 109 -2.25 -1.46 1.20
CA ASP A 109 -1.75 -0.71 0.04
C ASP A 109 -2.87 -0.53 -1.01
N ASN A 110 -3.64 -1.59 -1.31
CA ASN A 110 -4.77 -1.50 -2.23
C ASN A 110 -5.87 -0.54 -1.74
N LEU A 111 -6.19 -0.57 -0.43
CA LEU A 111 -7.18 0.34 0.16
C LEU A 111 -6.71 1.80 0.08
N ARG A 112 -5.41 2.05 0.31
CA ARG A 112 -4.81 3.38 0.14
C ARG A 112 -4.90 3.84 -1.31
N THR A 113 -4.44 3.03 -2.26
CA THR A 113 -4.51 3.37 -3.70
C THR A 113 -5.94 3.64 -4.14
N ARG A 114 -6.92 2.86 -3.69
CA ARG A 114 -8.34 3.14 -3.96
C ARG A 114 -8.73 4.53 -3.48
N ARG A 115 -8.34 4.92 -2.28
CA ARG A 115 -8.68 6.23 -1.71
C ARG A 115 -8.04 7.37 -2.48
N GLU A 116 -6.77 7.21 -2.87
CA GLU A 116 -6.05 8.16 -3.72
C GLU A 116 -6.78 8.33 -5.06
N LEU A 117 -7.12 7.23 -5.73
CA LEU A 117 -7.88 7.27 -6.99
C LEU A 117 -9.26 7.93 -6.83
N LYS A 118 -10.00 7.62 -5.76
CA LYS A 118 -11.28 8.27 -5.47
C LYS A 118 -11.11 9.79 -5.28
N SER A 119 -10.05 10.20 -4.60
CA SER A 119 -9.74 11.63 -4.38
C SER A 119 -9.42 12.35 -5.69
N GLU A 120 -8.56 11.76 -6.54
CA GLU A 120 -8.21 12.32 -7.86
C GLU A 120 -9.45 12.46 -8.76
N LEU A 121 -10.37 11.50 -8.67
CA LEU A 121 -11.63 11.51 -9.42
C LEU A 121 -12.75 12.33 -8.74
N GLN A 122 -12.45 12.99 -7.62
CA GLN A 122 -13.40 13.81 -6.84
C GLN A 122 -14.68 13.05 -6.43
N LEU A 123 -14.55 11.74 -6.19
CA LEU A 123 -15.66 10.89 -5.74
C LEU A 123 -15.94 11.08 -4.25
N ALA A 124 -17.16 10.77 -3.84
CA ALA A 124 -17.56 10.89 -2.44
C ALA A 124 -16.59 10.15 -1.49
N PRO A 125 -16.09 10.82 -0.43
CA PRO A 125 -15.21 10.19 0.54
C PRO A 125 -15.97 9.09 1.27
N GLU A 126 -15.25 8.03 1.64
CA GLU A 126 -15.78 6.92 2.40
C GLU A 126 -15.05 6.77 3.73
N GLY A 127 -15.75 6.20 4.71
CA GLY A 127 -15.14 5.88 6.00
C GLY A 127 -14.06 4.82 5.85
N MET A 128 -12.94 5.00 6.56
CA MET A 128 -11.88 4.00 6.59
C MET A 128 -12.30 2.76 7.38
N GLY A 129 -11.86 1.58 6.95
CA GLY A 129 -12.03 0.33 7.72
C GLY A 129 -11.04 0.21 8.90
N PRO A 130 -11.22 -0.77 9.82
CA PRO A 130 -10.26 -1.01 10.91
C PRO A 130 -8.83 -1.32 10.44
N ILE A 131 -8.68 -2.14 9.40
CA ILE A 131 -7.37 -2.53 8.83
C ILE A 131 -6.66 -1.33 8.21
N GLU A 132 -7.43 -0.48 7.52
CA GLU A 132 -6.97 0.73 6.88
C GLU A 132 -6.53 1.80 7.91
N ARG A 133 -7.25 1.90 9.04
CA ARG A 133 -6.91 2.81 10.15
C ARG A 133 -5.71 2.37 10.98
N ALA A 134 -5.34 1.09 10.95
CA ALA A 134 -4.21 0.62 11.75
C ALA A 134 -2.94 1.37 11.38
N THR A 135 -2.15 1.77 12.39
CA THR A 135 -0.97 2.64 12.25
C THR A 135 0.08 2.06 11.30
N ASP A 136 0.27 0.74 11.32
CA ASP A 136 1.18 0.02 10.46
C ASP A 136 0.64 -1.39 10.13
N VAL A 137 1.44 -2.19 9.44
CA VAL A 137 1.09 -3.58 9.07
C VAL A 137 1.07 -4.49 10.29
N SER A 138 1.97 -4.29 11.25
CA SER A 138 2.06 -5.12 12.46
C SER A 138 0.83 -4.92 13.35
N ALA A 139 0.38 -3.68 13.54
CA ALA A 139 -0.86 -3.36 14.23
C ALA A 139 -2.09 -3.94 13.53
N ALA A 140 -2.09 -3.97 12.19
CA ALA A 140 -3.16 -4.60 11.43
C ALA A 140 -3.19 -6.13 11.62
N VAL A 141 -2.04 -6.78 11.53
CA VAL A 141 -1.89 -8.22 11.79
C VAL A 141 -2.30 -8.57 13.21
N ASP A 142 -1.80 -7.82 14.20
CA ASP A 142 -2.19 -7.98 15.61
C ASP A 142 -3.70 -7.83 15.80
N GLY A 143 -4.29 -6.79 15.19
CA GLY A 143 -5.71 -6.53 15.28
C GLY A 143 -6.57 -7.67 14.71
N VAL A 144 -6.18 -8.24 13.57
CA VAL A 144 -6.90 -9.37 12.95
C VAL A 144 -6.69 -10.66 13.75
N LEU A 145 -5.45 -11.02 14.11
CA LEU A 145 -5.15 -12.29 14.76
C LEU A 145 -5.65 -12.36 16.21
N ASN A 146 -5.62 -11.24 16.94
CA ASN A 146 -6.14 -11.16 18.31
C ASN A 146 -7.64 -10.82 18.35
N GLY A 147 -8.34 -10.84 17.21
CA GLY A 147 -9.79 -10.64 17.13
C GLY A 147 -10.27 -9.22 17.49
N LYS A 148 -9.37 -8.23 17.57
CA LYS A 148 -9.73 -6.82 17.77
C LYS A 148 -10.47 -6.27 16.56
N PHE A 149 -10.15 -6.77 15.37
CA PHE A 149 -10.87 -6.50 14.12
C PHE A 149 -11.67 -7.74 13.75
N PRO A 150 -13.00 -7.61 13.55
CA PRO A 150 -13.80 -8.77 13.18
C PRO A 150 -13.39 -9.25 11.79
N VAL A 151 -13.37 -10.56 11.58
CA VAL A 151 -13.02 -11.17 10.28
C VAL A 151 -13.93 -10.65 9.16
N SER A 152 -15.19 -10.32 9.48
CA SER A 152 -16.12 -9.70 8.54
C SER A 152 -15.62 -8.37 7.98
N SER A 153 -14.83 -7.59 8.73
CA SER A 153 -14.22 -6.35 8.20
C SER A 153 -13.21 -6.63 7.09
N LEU A 154 -12.40 -7.69 7.23
CA LEU A 154 -11.46 -8.09 6.17
C LEU A 154 -12.21 -8.51 4.90
N VAL A 155 -13.28 -9.30 5.06
CA VAL A 155 -14.15 -9.70 3.93
C VAL A 155 -14.81 -8.47 3.29
N GLN A 156 -15.28 -7.52 4.09
CA GLN A 156 -15.86 -6.28 3.61
C GLN A 156 -14.85 -5.43 2.84
N ASP A 157 -13.60 -5.32 3.30
CA ASP A 157 -12.53 -4.61 2.61
C ASP A 157 -12.28 -5.22 1.22
N PHE A 158 -12.20 -6.56 1.12
CA PHE A 158 -12.09 -7.25 -0.18
C PHE A 158 -13.29 -7.00 -1.10
N ARG A 159 -14.51 -7.10 -0.58
CA ARG A 159 -15.73 -6.82 -1.35
C ARG A 159 -15.76 -5.38 -1.84
N ALA A 160 -15.32 -4.45 -1.00
CA ALA A 160 -15.29 -3.04 -1.35
C ALA A 160 -14.20 -2.73 -2.41
N LEU A 161 -13.08 -3.46 -2.41
CA LEU A 161 -12.08 -3.39 -3.48
C LEU A 161 -12.65 -3.93 -4.81
N GLN A 162 -13.34 -5.07 -4.78
CA GLN A 162 -13.98 -5.64 -5.97
C GLN A 162 -15.08 -4.72 -6.53
N ALA A 163 -15.92 -4.18 -5.64
CA ALA A 163 -16.98 -3.24 -6.02
C ALA A 163 -16.40 -1.99 -6.69
N HIS A 164 -15.31 -1.45 -6.16
CA HIS A 164 -14.59 -0.33 -6.75
C HIS A 164 -14.10 -0.64 -8.17
N GLN A 165 -13.49 -1.81 -8.40
CA GLN A 165 -13.01 -2.21 -9.74
C GLN A 165 -14.15 -2.31 -10.77
N VAL A 166 -15.27 -2.91 -10.38
CA VAL A 166 -16.44 -3.03 -11.26
C VAL A 166 -17.06 -1.65 -11.54
N ALA A 167 -17.21 -0.81 -10.52
CA ALA A 167 -17.74 0.53 -10.67
C ALA A 167 -16.86 1.43 -11.54
N MET A 168 -15.53 1.34 -11.40
CA MET A 168 -14.58 2.04 -12.26
C MET A 168 -14.77 1.65 -13.73
N LEU A 169 -14.87 0.35 -14.03
CA LEU A 169 -15.06 -0.14 -15.38
C LEU A 169 -16.40 0.32 -15.99
N ASP A 170 -17.49 0.24 -15.24
CA ASP A 170 -18.80 0.69 -15.73
C ASP A 170 -18.81 2.20 -15.96
N ALA A 171 -18.32 2.98 -15.01
CA ALA A 171 -18.24 4.43 -15.12
C ALA A 171 -17.39 4.86 -16.33
N SER A 172 -16.26 4.20 -16.60
CA SER A 172 -15.45 4.42 -17.79
C SER A 172 -16.21 4.10 -19.09
N ARG A 173 -16.94 2.99 -19.13
CA ARG A 173 -17.77 2.62 -20.30
C ARG A 173 -18.91 3.61 -20.51
N THR A 174 -19.55 4.06 -19.44
CA THR A 174 -20.61 5.07 -19.48
C THR A 174 -20.07 6.40 -19.98
N MET A 175 -18.92 6.84 -19.48
CA MET A 175 -18.24 8.05 -19.97
C MET A 175 -17.94 7.95 -21.47
N ALA A 176 -17.37 6.84 -21.94
CA ALA A 176 -17.08 6.64 -23.37
C ALA A 176 -18.35 6.71 -24.24
N ARG A 177 -19.45 6.09 -23.79
CA ARG A 177 -20.75 6.16 -24.48
C ARG A 177 -21.31 7.58 -24.54
N LEU A 178 -21.28 8.30 -23.42
CA LEU A 178 -21.79 9.67 -23.34
C LEU A 178 -20.95 10.64 -24.18
N THR A 179 -19.63 10.45 -24.22
CA THR A 179 -18.75 11.22 -25.11
C THR A 179 -19.11 10.96 -26.57
N LEU A 180 -19.29 9.70 -26.99
CA LEU A 180 -19.69 9.39 -28.37
C LEU A 180 -21.05 9.98 -28.73
N GLU A 181 -22.02 9.90 -27.81
CA GLU A 181 -23.38 10.41 -27.96
C GLU A 181 -23.41 11.94 -28.15
N GLN A 182 -22.55 12.68 -27.42
CA GLN A 182 -22.38 14.13 -27.56
C GLN A 182 -21.91 14.54 -28.98
N PHE A 183 -21.10 13.70 -29.63
CA PHE A 183 -20.62 13.92 -31.00
C PHE A 183 -21.49 13.23 -32.06
N SER A 184 -22.65 12.68 -31.68
CA SER A 184 -23.53 12.03 -32.63
C SER A 184 -24.10 13.01 -33.65
N PRO A 185 -24.24 12.62 -34.93
CA PRO A 185 -24.81 13.49 -35.96
C PRO A 185 -26.22 14.00 -35.62
N GLN A 186 -27.02 13.18 -34.94
CA GLN A 186 -28.40 13.50 -34.56
C GLN A 186 -28.43 14.65 -33.55
N GLN A 187 -27.64 14.57 -32.48
CA GLN A 187 -27.56 15.63 -31.47
C GLN A 187 -26.98 16.92 -32.04
N LEU A 188 -25.93 16.82 -32.85
CA LEU A 188 -25.31 17.97 -33.49
C LEU A 188 -26.27 18.67 -34.46
N THR A 189 -27.04 17.90 -35.24
CA THR A 189 -28.03 18.46 -36.17
C THR A 189 -29.10 19.26 -35.41
N TRP A 190 -29.66 18.67 -34.36
CA TRP A 190 -30.67 19.33 -33.53
C TRP A 190 -30.13 20.62 -32.88
N LYS A 191 -28.90 20.59 -32.32
CA LYS A 191 -28.27 21.80 -31.77
C LYS A 191 -28.02 22.87 -32.84
N PHE A 192 -27.51 22.49 -34.00
CA PHE A 192 -27.23 23.45 -35.07
C PHE A 192 -28.51 24.08 -35.65
N GLU A 193 -29.63 23.36 -35.62
CA GLU A 193 -30.94 23.89 -35.98
C GLU A 193 -31.49 24.89 -34.95
N GLN A 194 -31.19 24.70 -33.65
CA GLN A 194 -31.54 25.65 -32.60
C GLN A 194 -30.68 26.92 -32.62
N ASP A 195 -29.36 26.77 -32.75
CA ASP A 195 -28.41 27.90 -32.71
C ASP A 195 -28.38 28.70 -34.02
N GLY A 196 -28.75 28.06 -35.13
CA GLY A 196 -28.71 28.63 -36.47
C GLY A 196 -30.09 28.83 -37.05
N GLY A 197 -30.68 30.02 -36.81
CA GLY A 197 -31.98 30.40 -37.36
C GLY A 197 -32.16 29.99 -38.83
N LEU A 198 -33.35 29.44 -39.13
CA LEU A 198 -33.87 28.87 -40.38
C LEU A 198 -33.32 29.53 -41.67
N SER A 199 -32.08 29.24 -42.00
CA SER A 199 -31.47 29.71 -43.24
C SER A 199 -31.60 28.57 -44.24
N LEU A 200 -32.39 28.86 -45.28
CA LEU A 200 -32.92 27.94 -46.28
C LEU A 200 -31.87 27.15 -47.08
N LEU A 201 -30.58 27.43 -46.90
CA LEU A 201 -29.47 26.76 -47.58
C LEU A 201 -28.53 26.10 -46.56
N GLN A 202 -28.81 24.83 -46.27
CA GLN A 202 -28.02 23.92 -45.45
C GLN A 202 -26.92 23.26 -46.32
N THR A 203 -25.83 23.97 -46.60
CA THR A 203 -24.68 23.41 -47.34
C THR A 203 -23.73 22.64 -46.41
N ALA A 204 -23.00 21.67 -46.96
CA ALA A 204 -21.99 20.91 -46.21
C ALA A 204 -20.94 21.81 -45.54
N GLY A 205 -20.48 22.86 -46.22
CA GLY A 205 -19.53 23.83 -45.66
C GLY A 205 -20.10 24.69 -44.53
N LYS A 206 -21.42 24.89 -44.45
CA LYS A 206 -22.07 25.55 -43.32
C LYS A 206 -22.12 24.63 -42.09
N ARG A 207 -22.42 23.34 -42.30
CA ARG A 207 -22.41 22.32 -41.23
C ARG A 207 -21.02 22.11 -40.64
N TRP A 208 -19.98 22.05 -41.48
CA TRP A 208 -18.59 21.98 -41.00
C TRP A 208 -18.21 23.18 -40.14
N ARG A 209 -18.54 24.41 -40.58
CA ARG A 209 -18.29 25.61 -39.78
C ARG A 209 -19.08 25.63 -38.47
N ALA A 210 -20.29 25.07 -38.44
CA ALA A 210 -21.08 24.92 -37.22
C ALA A 210 -20.42 23.93 -36.24
N TYR A 211 -19.95 22.79 -36.74
CA TYR A 211 -19.17 21.83 -35.96
C TYR A 211 -17.89 22.45 -35.36
N VAL A 212 -17.09 23.17 -36.16
CA VAL A 212 -15.86 23.81 -35.66
C VAL A 212 -16.17 24.82 -34.56
N ARG A 213 -17.25 25.62 -34.69
CA ARG A 213 -17.68 26.54 -33.61
C ARG A 213 -18.11 25.78 -32.36
N HIS A 214 -18.86 24.68 -32.52
CA HIS A 214 -19.29 23.85 -31.41
C HIS A 214 -18.10 23.25 -30.67
N TYR A 215 -17.15 22.66 -31.39
CA TYR A 215 -15.93 22.11 -30.82
C TYR A 215 -15.13 23.16 -30.03
N HIS A 216 -14.95 24.37 -30.58
CA HIS A 216 -14.27 25.44 -29.86
C HIS A 216 -15.05 25.96 -28.65
N SER A 217 -16.39 25.95 -28.66
CA SER A 217 -17.19 26.27 -27.47
C SER A 217 -16.95 25.24 -26.37
N LEU A 218 -16.85 23.94 -26.70
CA LEU A 218 -16.50 22.91 -25.73
C LEU A 218 -15.11 23.12 -25.12
N GLU A 219 -14.11 23.50 -25.94
CA GLU A 219 -12.74 23.80 -25.46
C GLU A 219 -12.69 25.05 -24.58
N GLN A 220 -13.38 26.12 -24.98
CA GLN A 220 -13.37 27.39 -24.24
C GLN A 220 -14.12 27.29 -22.92
N GLU A 221 -15.14 26.44 -22.84
CA GLU A 221 -15.95 26.33 -21.65
C GLU A 221 -15.21 25.64 -20.51
N GLY A 222 -14.33 24.65 -20.74
CA GLY A 222 -13.54 23.91 -19.71
C GLY A 222 -14.39 23.13 -18.67
N GLU A 223 -15.58 23.63 -18.39
CA GLU A 223 -16.68 23.08 -17.64
C GLU A 223 -17.31 21.88 -18.35
N TRP A 224 -17.20 21.77 -19.68
CA TRP A 224 -17.69 20.59 -20.39
C TRP A 224 -16.90 19.35 -20.00
N GLU A 225 -15.56 19.41 -20.05
CA GLU A 225 -14.69 18.30 -19.64
C GLU A 225 -14.90 17.98 -18.15
N LYS A 226 -14.91 19.00 -17.27
CA LYS A 226 -15.17 18.80 -15.85
C LYS A 226 -16.55 18.22 -15.57
N ARG A 227 -17.61 18.67 -16.24
CA ARG A 227 -18.98 18.16 -16.03
C ARG A 227 -19.11 16.72 -16.53
N LEU A 228 -18.48 16.41 -17.65
CA LEU A 228 -18.52 15.07 -18.25
C LEU A 228 -17.68 14.07 -17.44
N LEU A 229 -16.50 14.49 -16.95
CA LEU A 229 -15.63 13.69 -16.08
C LEU A 229 -16.15 13.59 -14.65
N VAL A 230 -16.61 14.68 -14.02
CA VAL A 230 -16.96 14.66 -12.59
C VAL A 230 -18.41 14.22 -12.38
N SER A 231 -19.38 14.79 -13.09
CA SER A 231 -20.79 14.49 -12.81
C SER A 231 -21.21 13.13 -13.36
N ASN A 232 -20.91 12.83 -14.62
CA ASN A 232 -21.43 11.62 -15.26
C ASN A 232 -20.67 10.37 -14.82
N PHE A 233 -19.35 10.47 -14.65
CA PHE A 233 -18.55 9.36 -14.12
C PHE A 233 -18.91 9.06 -12.67
N ALA A 234 -18.95 10.09 -11.79
CA ALA A 234 -19.28 9.87 -10.38
C ALA A 234 -20.69 9.29 -10.23
N HIS A 235 -21.65 9.77 -11.01
CA HIS A 235 -23.00 9.23 -10.99
C HIS A 235 -23.05 7.75 -11.39
N ALA A 236 -22.41 7.36 -12.50
CA ALA A 236 -22.36 5.97 -12.93
C ALA A 236 -21.61 5.08 -11.91
N TYR A 237 -20.52 5.59 -11.35
CA TYR A 237 -19.76 4.92 -10.31
C TYR A 237 -20.62 4.67 -9.05
N GLU A 238 -21.27 5.71 -8.53
CA GLU A 238 -22.08 5.64 -7.31
C GLU A 238 -23.29 4.72 -7.48
N GLU A 239 -23.93 4.76 -8.64
CA GLU A 239 -25.05 3.86 -8.96
C GLU A 239 -24.58 2.40 -9.00
N GLN A 240 -23.42 2.12 -9.61
CA GLN A 240 -22.88 0.77 -9.64
C GLN A 240 -22.48 0.28 -8.23
N ILE A 241 -21.89 1.14 -7.39
CA ILE A 241 -21.62 0.80 -5.98
C ILE A 241 -22.92 0.50 -5.23
N ARG A 242 -23.97 1.31 -5.42
CA ARG A 242 -25.29 1.12 -4.79
C ARG A 242 -25.91 -0.22 -5.16
N LEU A 243 -25.87 -0.59 -6.45
CA LEU A 243 -26.38 -1.86 -6.95
C LEU A 243 -25.62 -3.05 -6.37
N ILE A 244 -24.29 -2.99 -6.37
CA ILE A 244 -23.43 -4.04 -5.80
C ILE A 244 -23.69 -4.21 -4.30
N ASN A 245 -23.82 -3.11 -3.55
CA ASN A 245 -24.12 -3.18 -2.12
C ASN A 245 -25.50 -3.77 -1.83
N THR A 246 -26.50 -3.49 -2.67
CA THR A 246 -27.85 -4.07 -2.56
C THR A 246 -27.79 -5.60 -2.74
N LEU A 247 -27.06 -6.08 -3.75
CA LEU A 247 -26.86 -7.52 -3.98
C LEU A 247 -26.16 -8.21 -2.79
N TYR A 248 -25.24 -7.53 -2.12
CA TYR A 248 -24.56 -8.08 -0.95
C TYR A 248 -25.42 -8.12 0.31
N LEU A 249 -26.45 -7.26 0.41
CA LEU A 249 -27.41 -7.29 1.51
C LEU A 249 -28.39 -8.46 1.35
N ASP A 250 -28.86 -8.71 0.12
CA ASP A 250 -29.80 -9.80 -0.18
C ASP A 250 -29.18 -11.19 -0.01
N THR A 251 -27.86 -11.31 -0.10
CA THR A 251 -27.15 -12.59 0.09
C THR A 251 -26.81 -12.90 1.56
N GLN A 252 -27.19 -12.03 2.50
CA GLN A 252 -26.99 -12.25 3.95
C GLN A 252 -28.29 -12.45 4.75
N GLY A 253 -29.46 -12.50 4.08
CA GLY A 253 -30.74 -12.88 4.67
C GLY A 253 -31.17 -14.29 4.27
#